data_AF-A0A7W8G6T7-F1
#
_entry.id   AF-A0A7W8G6T7-F1
#
_cell.length_a   1.000
_cell.length_b   1.000
_cell.length_c   1.000
_cell.angle_alpha   90.00
_cell.angle_beta   90.00
_cell.angle_gamma   90.00
#
_symmetry.space_group_name_H-M   'P 1'
#
loop_
_entity.id
_entity.type
_entity.pdbx_description
1 polymer ?
#
loop_
_entity_poly.entity_id
_entity_poly.type
_entity_poly.pdbx_seq_one_letter_code
_entity_poly.pdbx_strand_id
1 'polypeptide(L)'
;MTTKERTFLFNICVILYNILLGLIIEGIFFFLFLLFIAKTNNQNMGESIYIQIALPVMMLVGLIMAIMLSTKTVGWFIRKFHLEDKLDKKVIDHYKKDDAGTIN
;
A
#
# COMPACT_ATOMS: atom_id res chain seq x y z
N MET A 1 -15.50 -10.31 -24.36
CA MET A 1 -14.55 -9.49 -23.56
C MET A 1 -13.15 -10.02 -23.82
N THR A 2 -12.27 -9.19 -24.40
CA THR A 2 -10.90 -9.60 -24.75
C THR A 2 -10.00 -9.59 -23.52
N THR A 3 -8.92 -10.36 -23.53
CA THR A 3 -7.93 -10.43 -22.44
C THR A 3 -7.35 -9.05 -22.08
N LYS A 4 -7.26 -8.15 -23.07
CA LYS A 4 -6.83 -6.76 -22.89
C LYS A 4 -7.83 -5.94 -22.09
N GLU A 5 -9.13 -6.03 -22.37
CA GLU A 5 -10.18 -5.34 -21.63
C GLU A 5 -10.25 -5.82 -20.17
N ARG A 6 -10.09 -7.12 -19.94
CA ARG A 6 -10.02 -7.70 -18.59
C ARG A 6 -8.81 -7.20 -17.80
N THR A 7 -7.66 -7.10 -18.46
CA THR A 7 -6.42 -6.58 -17.87
C THR A 7 -6.54 -5.08 -17.55
N PHE A 8 -7.22 -4.31 -18.41
CA PHE A 8 -7.50 -2.90 -18.15
C PHE A 8 -8.40 -2.71 -16.92
N LEU A 9 -9.50 -3.47 -16.83
CA LEU A 9 -10.38 -3.47 -15.67
C LEU A 9 -9.66 -3.89 -14.38
N PHE A 10 -8.81 -4.92 -14.45
CA PHE A 10 -8.00 -5.35 -13.33
C PHE A 10 -7.04 -4.26 -12.87
N ASN A 11 -6.35 -3.58 -13.79
CA ASN A 11 -5.46 -2.46 -13.43
C ASN A 11 -6.23 -1.32 -12.78
N ILE A 12 -7.43 -0.98 -13.26
CA ILE A 12 -8.28 0.02 -12.59
C ILE A 12 -8.63 -0.42 -11.17
N CYS A 13 -9.02 -1.68 -10.97
CA CYS A 13 -9.30 -2.21 -9.63
C CYS A 13 -8.07 -2.15 -8.72
N VAL A 14 -6.88 -2.48 -9.23
CA VAL A 14 -5.63 -2.39 -8.46
C VAL A 14 -5.29 -0.95 -8.11
N ILE A 15 -5.48 -0.01 -9.03
CA ILE A 15 -5.26 1.43 -8.76
C ILE A 15 -6.23 1.92 -7.68
N LEU A 16 -7.53 1.60 -7.80
CA LEU A 16 -8.52 1.98 -6.79
C LEU A 16 -8.20 1.35 -5.43
N TYR A 17 -7.78 0.09 -5.41
CA TYR A 17 -7.33 -0.59 -4.20
C TYR A 17 -6.12 0.10 -3.58
N ASN A 18 -5.12 0.50 -4.38
CA ASN A 18 -3.93 1.20 -3.89
C ASN A 18 -4.27 2.56 -3.30
N ILE A 19 -5.18 3.31 -3.93
CA ILE A 19 -5.66 4.59 -3.39
C ILE A 19 -6.36 4.37 -2.05
N LEU A 20 -7.27 3.39 -1.97
CA LEU A 20 -7.99 3.06 -0.73
C LEU A 20 -7.02 2.62 0.38
N LEU A 21 -6.08 1.74 0.05
CA LEU A 21 -5.11 1.20 1.00
C LEU A 21 -4.15 2.29 1.49
N GLY A 22 -3.69 3.16 0.59
CA GLY A 22 -2.91 4.35 0.94
C GLY A 22 -3.66 5.27 1.91
N LEU A 23 -4.92 5.60 1.60
CA LEU A 23 -5.79 6.41 2.46
C LEU A 23 -5.99 5.79 3.85
N ILE A 24 -6.19 4.47 3.93
CA ILE A 24 -6.35 3.77 5.21
C ILE A 24 -5.05 3.82 6.01
N ILE A 25 -3.91 3.54 5.38
CA ILE A 25 -2.60 3.56 6.05
C ILE A 25 -2.28 4.98 6.53
N GLU A 26 -2.40 5.99 5.68
CA GLU A 26 -2.18 7.39 6.07
C GLU A 26 -3.13 7.83 7.19
N GLY A 27 -4.41 7.45 7.11
CA GLY A 27 -5.39 7.73 8.17
C GLY A 27 -5.01 7.09 9.50
N ILE A 28 -4.54 5.84 9.50
CA ILE A 28 -4.06 5.15 10.71
C ILE A 28 -2.81 5.86 11.26
N PHE A 29 -1.84 6.20 10.41
CA PHE A 29 -0.62 6.88 10.83
C PHE A 29 -0.93 8.26 11.42
N PHE A 30 -1.79 9.03 10.77
CA PHE A 30 -2.24 10.33 11.25
C PHE A 30 -2.96 10.22 12.61
N PHE A 31 -3.83 9.22 12.76
CA PHE A 31 -4.52 8.97 14.02
C PHE A 31 -3.57 8.55 15.14
N LEU A 32 -2.62 7.65 14.87
CA LEU A 32 -1.58 7.26 15.83
C LEU A 32 -0.71 8.46 16.23
N PHE A 33 -0.41 9.34 15.28
CA PHE A 33 0.35 10.56 15.52
C PHE A 33 -0.43 11.54 16.42
N LEU A 34 -1.73 11.74 16.18
CA LEU A 34 -2.59 12.54 17.05
C LEU A 34 -2.69 11.97 18.47
N LEU A 35 -2.84 10.65 18.59
CA LEU A 35 -2.84 9.97 19.90
C LEU A 35 -1.51 10.15 20.63
N PHE A 36 -0.40 10.08 19.90
CA PHE A 36 0.93 10.31 20.45
C PHE A 36 1.02 11.74 21.02
N ILE A 37 0.67 12.76 20.23
CA ILE A 37 0.64 14.17 20.67
C ILE A 37 -0.24 14.35 21.90
N ALA A 38 -1.48 13.84 21.85
CA ALA A 38 -2.45 13.95 22.94
C ALA A 38 -1.95 13.34 24.24
N LYS A 39 -1.22 12.21 24.17
CA LYS A 39 -0.62 11.55 25.34
C LYS A 39 0.59 12.31 25.89
N THR A 40 1.37 12.97 25.04
CA THR A 40 2.61 13.64 25.47
C THR A 40 2.43 14.96 26.21
N ASN A 41 1.21 15.50 26.34
CA ASN A 41 0.86 16.70 27.12
C ASN A 41 1.84 17.89 27.01
N ASN A 42 2.53 17.99 25.88
CA ASN A 42 3.60 18.97 25.66
C ASN A 42 3.08 20.01 24.68
N GLN A 43 2.59 21.14 25.20
CA GLN A 43 1.96 22.20 24.39
C GLN A 43 2.92 22.83 23.36
N ASN A 44 4.23 22.62 23.50
CA ASN A 44 5.26 23.18 22.61
C ASN A 44 5.76 22.19 21.55
N MET A 45 5.15 21.01 21.43
CA MET A 45 5.59 20.00 20.46
C MET A 45 5.32 20.44 19.00
N GLY A 46 4.26 21.24 18.75
CA GLY A 46 3.85 21.67 17.42
C GLY A 46 4.89 22.47 16.62
N GLU A 47 5.76 23.23 17.30
CA GLU A 47 6.85 24.00 16.68
C GLU A 47 8.20 23.28 16.71
N SER A 48 8.24 22.09 17.29
CA SER A 48 9.46 21.33 17.47
C SER A 48 9.96 20.79 16.14
N ILE A 49 11.24 21.03 15.82
CA ILE A 49 11.95 20.50 14.64
C ILE A 49 11.73 18.97 14.50
N TYR A 50 11.56 18.28 15.63
CA TYR A 50 11.26 16.85 15.69
C TYR A 50 9.95 16.49 14.98
N ILE A 51 8.89 17.30 15.07
CA ILE A 51 7.62 17.05 14.35
C ILE A 51 7.78 17.29 12.86
N GLN A 52 8.49 18.36 12.47
CA GLN A 52 8.69 18.69 11.06
C GLN A 52 9.51 17.63 10.30
N ILE A 53 10.38 16.90 10.99
CA ILE A 53 11.14 15.78 10.42
C ILE A 53 10.37 14.45 10.55
N ALA A 54 9.70 14.21 11.68
CA ALA A 54 8.97 12.97 11.91
C ALA A 54 7.79 12.78 10.95
N LEU A 55 7.06 13.85 10.60
CA LEU A 55 5.93 13.77 9.69
C LEU A 55 6.31 13.24 8.28
N PRO A 56 7.27 13.85 7.55
CA PRO A 56 7.66 13.36 6.23
C PRO A 56 8.31 11.98 6.28
N VAL A 57 9.07 11.65 7.33
CA VAL A 57 9.61 10.29 7.51
C VAL A 57 8.50 9.27 7.71
N MET A 58 7.49 9.60 8.53
CA MET A 58 6.33 8.73 8.75
C MET A 58 5.52 8.53 7.47
N MET A 59 5.35 9.57 6.65
CA MET A 59 4.71 9.45 5.32
C MET A 59 5.52 8.55 4.38
N LEU A 60 6.85 8.68 4.35
CA LEU A 60 7.74 7.81 3.56
C LEU A 60 7.60 6.34 3.98
N VAL A 61 7.58 6.07 5.29
CA VAL A 61 7.38 4.72 5.82
C VAL A 61 5.99 4.18 5.47
N GLY A 62 4.95 5.01 5.59
CA GLY A 62 3.59 4.67 5.19
C GLY A 62 3.48 4.32 3.70
N LEU A 63 4.14 5.09 2.84
CA LEU A 63 4.20 4.84 1.40
C LEU A 63 4.85 3.49 1.08
N ILE A 64 6.02 3.22 1.69
CA ILE A 64 6.75 1.94 1.48
C ILE A 64 5.89 0.77 1.95
N MET A 65 5.26 0.86 3.12
CA MET A 65 4.36 -0.18 3.61
C MET A 65 3.14 -0.37 2.69
N ALA A 66 2.54 0.70 2.18
CA ALA A 66 1.42 0.61 1.26
C ALA A 66 1.80 -0.14 -0.03
N ILE A 67 3.00 0.13 -0.58
CA ILE A 67 3.53 -0.56 -1.76
C ILE A 67 3.72 -2.06 -1.45
N MET A 68 4.35 -2.41 -0.32
CA MET A 68 4.60 -3.81 0.05
C MET A 68 3.29 -4.59 0.31
N LEU A 69 2.32 -3.97 0.98
CA LEU A 69 1.00 -4.58 1.22
C LEU A 69 0.20 -4.71 -0.07
N SER A 70 0.31 -3.73 -0.97
CA SER A 70 -0.31 -3.77 -2.28
C SER A 70 0.19 -4.97 -3.10
N THR A 71 1.51 -5.11 -3.27
CA THR A 71 2.06 -6.20 -4.10
C THR A 71 1.68 -7.57 -3.55
N LYS A 72 1.78 -7.77 -2.23
CA LYS A 72 1.37 -9.02 -1.58
C LYS A 72 -0.12 -9.31 -1.72
N THR A 73 -0.98 -8.31 -1.51
CA THR A 73 -2.44 -8.55 -1.54
C THR A 73 -2.94 -8.77 -2.96
N VAL A 74 -2.40 -8.04 -3.93
CA VAL A 74 -2.72 -8.22 -5.35
C VAL A 74 -2.20 -9.56 -5.85
N GLY A 75 -0.97 -9.95 -5.51
CA GLY A 75 -0.41 -11.26 -5.82
C GLY A 75 -1.25 -12.41 -5.24
N TRP A 76 -1.65 -12.29 -3.97
CA TRP A 76 -2.56 -13.24 -3.32
C TRP A 76 -3.93 -13.31 -4.00
N PHE A 77 -4.50 -12.16 -4.40
CA PHE A 77 -5.79 -12.12 -5.09
C PHE A 77 -5.74 -12.79 -6.46
N ILE A 78 -4.67 -12.57 -7.24
CA ILE A 78 -4.45 -13.23 -8.53
C ILE A 78 -4.43 -14.74 -8.36
N ARG A 79 -3.72 -15.25 -7.34
CA ARG A 79 -3.66 -16.67 -6.99
C ARG A 79 -5.00 -17.21 -6.53
N LYS A 80 -5.67 -16.55 -5.57
CA LYS A 80 -6.90 -17.06 -4.97
C LYS A 80 -8.08 -17.15 -5.94
N PHE A 81 -8.14 -16.26 -6.92
CA PHE A 81 -9.22 -16.24 -7.92
C PHE A 81 -8.83 -16.91 -9.25
N HIS A 82 -7.66 -17.58 -9.32
CA HIS A 82 -7.10 -18.18 -10.53
C HIS A 82 -7.19 -17.24 -11.75
N LEU A 83 -6.77 -15.98 -11.57
CA LEU A 83 -6.81 -14.96 -12.62
C LEU A 83 -5.62 -15.08 -13.60
N GLU A 84 -4.72 -16.04 -13.35
CA GLU A 84 -3.52 -16.31 -14.13
C GLU A 84 -3.82 -16.61 -15.60
N ASP A 85 -4.94 -17.29 -15.89
CA ASP A 85 -5.34 -17.64 -17.26
C ASP A 85 -6.19 -16.54 -17.94
N LYS A 86 -6.51 -15.46 -17.19
CA LYS A 86 -7.45 -14.41 -17.60
C LYS A 86 -6.81 -13.04 -17.76
N LEU A 87 -5.56 -12.88 -17.31
CA LEU A 87 -4.80 -11.63 -17.32
C LEU A 87 -3.54 -11.78 -18.18
N ASP A 88 -3.02 -10.65 -18.65
CA ASP A 88 -1.79 -10.62 -19.42
C ASP A 88 -0.59 -11.09 -18.57
N LYS A 89 0.29 -11.89 -19.19
CA LYS A 89 1.46 -12.50 -18.53
C LYS A 89 2.40 -11.45 -17.93
N LYS A 90 2.47 -10.25 -18.53
CA LYS A 90 3.24 -9.11 -18.01
C LYS A 90 2.75 -8.62 -16.65
N VAL A 91 1.44 -8.59 -16.45
CA VAL A 91 0.83 -8.15 -15.19
C VAL A 91 1.05 -9.23 -14.13
N ILE A 92 0.87 -10.50 -14.51
CA ILE A 92 1.12 -11.63 -13.61
C ILE A 92 2.58 -11.66 -13.16
N ASP A 93 3.55 -11.53 -14.06
CA ASP A 93 4.98 -11.53 -13.71
C ASP A 93 5.37 -10.37 -12.79
N HIS A 94 4.72 -9.21 -12.92
CA HIS A 94 4.97 -8.06 -12.05
C HIS A 94 4.54 -8.33 -10.60
N TYR A 95 3.43 -9.04 -10.39
CA TYR A 95 2.90 -9.35 -9.05
C TYR A 95 3.30 -10.74 -8.51
N LYS A 96 3.72 -11.69 -9.36
CA LYS A 96 4.23 -13.02 -8.95
C LYS A 96 5.69 -13.01 -8.54
N LYS A 97 6.51 -12.06 -9.03
CA LYS A 97 7.95 -12.03 -8.74
C LYS A 97 8.26 -11.91 -7.25
N ASP A 98 7.36 -11.35 -6.45
CA ASP A 98 7.55 -11.16 -5.01
C ASP A 98 7.21 -12.39 -4.15
N ASP A 99 6.57 -13.43 -4.72
CA ASP A 99 6.31 -14.70 -4.02
C ASP A 99 7.41 -15.75 -4.22
N ALA A 100 8.38 -15.50 -5.12
CA ALA A 100 9.54 -16.37 -5.29
C ALA A 100 10.68 -16.08 -4.28
N GLY A 101 10.50 -15.08 -3.41
CA GLY A 101 11.48 -14.66 -2.40
C GLY A 101 11.21 -15.15 -0.97
N THR A 102 10.19 -15.98 -0.74
CA THR A 102 9.84 -16.54 0.59
C THR A 102 10.08 -18.05 0.69
N ILE A 103 11.09 -18.56 -0.01
CA ILE A 103 11.73 -19.84 0.34
C ILE A 103 13.24 -19.67 0.17
N ASN A 104 13.91 -19.22 1.23
CA ASN A 104 15.21 -19.68 1.72
C ASN A 104 15.53 -18.99 3.04
#